data_AF-A0A951CLQ3-F1
#
_entry.id   AF-A0A951CLQ3-F1
#
_cell.length_a   1.000
_cell.length_b   1.000
_cell.length_c   1.000
_cell.angle_alpha   90.00
_cell.angle_beta   90.00
_cell.angle_gamma   90.00
#
_symmetry.space_group_name_H-M   'P 1'
#
loop_
_entity.id
_entity.type
_entity.pdbx_description
1 polymer ?
#
loop_
_entity_poly.entity_id
_entity_poly.type
_entity_poly.pdbx_seq_one_letter_code
_entity_poly.pdbx_strand_id
1 'polypeptide(L)'
;MGIIFLALMAYGAASRTDTMPPFWVILSCATAIALGTYIGGWRVIRTLGKGLVEIESPQGMAAETASAAVILLSSHFGYALSTTHVATGSILGSGVGKPGGEVRWGVAGRMATAWLVTLPAAGVVGAITYWIVHDIGGFVGIIVGFGLLVAISAAIYLRSRRAPINHENVNDEWEGSLTAGVGGPAEEAAATVAAATASPDADTVGRQYRP
;
A
#
# COMPACT_ATOMS: atom_id res chain seq x y z
N MET A 1 -10.77 0.29 14.64
CA MET A 1 -11.69 0.36 15.80
C MET A 1 -11.28 -0.57 16.95
N GLY A 2 -11.05 -1.88 16.73
CA GLY A 2 -10.77 -2.84 17.82
C GLY A 2 -9.57 -2.50 18.72
N ILE A 3 -8.42 -2.11 18.16
CA ILE A 3 -7.24 -1.71 18.96
C ILE A 3 -7.52 -0.46 19.81
N ILE A 4 -8.25 0.52 19.26
CA ILE A 4 -8.64 1.73 19.99
C ILE A 4 -9.58 1.37 21.13
N PHE A 5 -10.52 0.45 20.90
CA PHE A 5 -11.41 -0.03 21.94
C PHE A 5 -10.67 -0.78 23.05
N LEU A 6 -9.71 -1.65 22.70
CA LEU A 6 -8.82 -2.31 23.65
C LEU A 6 -8.00 -1.30 24.46
N ALA A 7 -7.48 -0.25 23.82
CA ALA A 7 -6.76 0.82 24.51
C ALA A 7 -7.67 1.60 25.48
N LEU A 8 -8.91 1.91 25.09
CA LEU A 8 -9.89 2.58 25.97
C LEU A 8 -10.26 1.71 27.18
N MET A 9 -10.42 0.41 26.99
CA MET A 9 -10.65 -0.53 28.09
C MET A 9 -9.43 -0.65 29.01
N ALA A 10 -8.22 -0.69 28.45
CA ALA A 10 -6.98 -0.72 29.22
C ALA A 10 -6.78 0.56 30.04
N TYR A 11 -7.17 1.71 29.48
CA TYR A 11 -7.13 3.01 30.16
C TYR A 11 -8.27 3.18 31.20
N GLY A 12 -9.33 2.38 31.13
CA GLY A 12 -10.49 2.46 32.03
C GLY A 12 -11.57 3.46 31.59
N ALA A 13 -11.50 3.98 30.37
CA ALA A 13 -12.52 4.88 29.80
C ALA A 13 -13.71 4.14 29.16
N ALA A 14 -13.62 2.82 29.01
CA ALA A 14 -14.71 1.96 28.55
C ALA A 14 -14.89 0.77 29.51
N SER A 15 -16.14 0.35 29.76
CA SER A 15 -16.40 -0.77 30.66
C SER A 15 -15.95 -2.08 30.03
N ARG A 16 -15.42 -3.00 30.84
CA ARG A 16 -15.03 -4.34 30.38
C ARG A 16 -16.22 -5.21 29.95
N THR A 17 -17.44 -4.77 30.25
CA THR A 17 -18.69 -5.41 29.85
C THR A 17 -19.27 -4.85 28.55
N ASP A 18 -18.72 -3.76 28.01
CA ASP A 18 -19.22 -3.16 26.78
C ASP A 18 -18.85 -4.05 25.59
N THR A 19 -19.84 -4.42 24.80
CA THR A 19 -19.65 -5.25 23.60
C THR A 19 -19.40 -4.42 22.35
N MET A 20 -19.60 -3.09 22.42
CA MET A 20 -19.46 -2.18 21.29
C MET A 20 -18.64 -0.93 21.66
N PRO A 21 -17.76 -0.46 20.75
CA PRO A 21 -17.03 0.78 20.97
C PRO A 21 -17.97 2.00 20.91
N PRO A 22 -17.63 3.10 21.62
CA PRO A 22 -18.42 4.32 21.58
C PRO A 22 -18.59 4.90 20.17
N PHE A 23 -19.73 5.55 19.91
CA PHE A 23 -20.09 6.07 18.59
C PHE A 23 -19.04 7.04 18.00
N TRP A 24 -18.43 7.90 18.81
CA TRP A 24 -17.37 8.82 18.39
C TRP A 24 -16.11 8.09 17.90
N VAL A 25 -15.78 6.92 18.45
CA VAL A 25 -14.67 6.08 17.95
C VAL A 25 -15.01 5.49 16.59
N ILE A 26 -16.27 5.06 16.42
CA ILE A 26 -16.77 4.54 15.15
C ILE A 26 -16.70 5.63 14.07
N LEU A 27 -17.26 6.81 14.37
CA LEU A 27 -17.29 7.93 13.44
C LEU A 27 -15.89 8.42 13.05
N SER A 28 -14.99 8.59 14.02
CA SER A 28 -13.60 9.02 13.76
C SER A 28 -12.81 7.99 12.93
N CYS A 29 -12.99 6.70 13.19
CA CYS A 29 -12.38 5.65 12.36
C CYS A 29 -12.94 5.65 10.94
N ALA A 30 -14.27 5.79 10.79
CA ALA A 30 -14.92 5.80 9.48
C ALA A 30 -14.48 7.01 8.64
N THR A 31 -14.42 8.21 9.23
CA THR A 31 -13.94 9.41 8.53
C THR A 31 -12.46 9.33 8.19
N ALA A 32 -11.62 8.80 9.08
CA ALA A 32 -10.19 8.60 8.80
C ALA A 32 -9.96 7.61 7.65
N ILE A 33 -10.72 6.51 7.61
CA ILE A 33 -10.66 5.54 6.50
C ILE A 33 -11.14 6.19 5.19
N ALA A 34 -12.28 6.88 5.21
CA ALA A 34 -12.82 7.54 4.02
C ALA A 34 -11.85 8.59 3.44
N LEU A 35 -11.28 9.44 4.31
CA LEU A 35 -10.27 10.43 3.92
C LEU A 35 -8.98 9.77 3.41
N GLY A 36 -8.53 8.69 4.05
CA GLY A 36 -7.35 7.94 3.62
C GLY A 36 -7.51 7.34 2.22
N THR A 37 -8.67 6.73 1.95
CA THR A 37 -9.00 6.16 0.63
C THR A 37 -9.04 7.25 -0.45
N TYR A 38 -9.64 8.40 -0.14
CA TYR A 38 -9.74 9.52 -1.07
C TYR A 38 -8.36 10.10 -1.47
N ILE A 39 -7.45 10.24 -0.50
CA ILE A 39 -6.15 10.90 -0.73
C ILE A 39 -5.09 9.96 -1.34
N GLY A 40 -5.14 8.66 -1.04
CA GLY A 40 -4.01 7.75 -1.28
C GLY A 40 -4.29 6.43 -2.01
N GLY A 41 -5.53 6.17 -2.42
CA GLY A 41 -5.94 4.87 -2.95
C GLY A 41 -5.34 4.50 -4.33
N TRP A 42 -4.90 5.48 -5.12
CA TRP A 42 -4.53 5.31 -6.53
C TRP A 42 -3.47 4.23 -6.80
N ARG A 43 -2.43 4.14 -5.96
CA ARG A 43 -1.38 3.10 -6.12
C ARG A 43 -1.93 1.70 -5.94
N VAL A 44 -2.79 1.53 -4.94
CA VAL A 44 -3.40 0.23 -4.63
C VAL A 44 -4.34 -0.14 -5.76
N ILE A 45 -5.13 0.81 -6.28
CA ILE A 45 -6.03 0.60 -7.43
C ILE A 45 -5.23 0.15 -8.66
N ARG A 46 -4.15 0.84 -9.03
CA ARG A 46 -3.31 0.44 -10.18
C ARG A 46 -2.71 -0.96 -10.00
N THR A 47 -2.20 -1.26 -8.80
CA THR A 47 -1.61 -2.57 -8.50
C THR A 47 -2.63 -3.70 -8.62
N LEU A 48 -3.81 -3.52 -8.02
CA LEU A 48 -4.84 -4.55 -7.99
C LEU A 48 -5.55 -4.72 -9.34
N GLY A 49 -5.80 -3.64 -10.07
CA GLY A 49 -6.57 -3.66 -11.32
C GLY A 49 -5.77 -3.94 -12.59
N LYS A 50 -4.48 -3.59 -12.61
CA LYS A 50 -3.59 -3.78 -13.77
C LYS A 50 -2.35 -4.62 -13.46
N GLY A 51 -1.85 -4.56 -12.23
CA GLY A 51 -0.60 -5.22 -11.85
C GLY A 51 -0.70 -6.68 -11.42
N LEU A 52 -1.85 -7.10 -10.90
CA LEU A 52 -2.05 -8.47 -10.44
C LEU A 52 -2.69 -9.35 -11.53
N VAL A 53 -3.81 -8.87 -12.06
CA VAL A 53 -4.60 -9.42 -13.15
C VAL A 53 -5.22 -8.23 -13.88
N GLU A 54 -5.38 -8.31 -15.19
CA GLU A 54 -6.19 -7.33 -15.92
C GLU A 54 -7.69 -7.57 -15.69
N ILE A 55 -8.29 -6.70 -14.88
CA ILE A 55 -9.69 -6.77 -14.50
C ILE A 55 -10.55 -5.96 -15.49
N GLU A 56 -11.55 -6.63 -16.09
CA GLU A 56 -12.67 -5.95 -16.75
C GLU A 56 -13.88 -5.87 -15.79
N SER A 57 -14.87 -5.06 -16.14
CA SER A 57 -16.06 -4.80 -15.31
C SER A 57 -16.77 -6.07 -14.79
N PRO A 58 -16.94 -7.16 -15.58
CA PRO A 58 -17.58 -8.38 -15.08
C PRO A 58 -16.78 -9.06 -13.95
N GLN A 59 -15.46 -9.16 -14.09
CA GLN A 59 -14.57 -9.76 -13.09
C GLN A 59 -14.44 -8.89 -11.86
N GLY A 60 -14.50 -7.56 -12.02
CA GLY A 60 -14.56 -6.61 -10.92
C GLY A 60 -15.82 -6.81 -10.07
N MET A 61 -16.99 -6.90 -10.71
CA MET A 61 -18.26 -7.14 -10.00
C MET A 61 -18.27 -8.49 -9.28
N ALA A 62 -17.73 -9.53 -9.92
CA ALA A 62 -17.59 -10.86 -9.32
C ALA A 62 -16.65 -10.83 -8.10
N ALA A 63 -15.49 -10.15 -8.21
CA ALA A 63 -14.53 -10.03 -7.13
C ALA A 63 -15.09 -9.24 -5.93
N GLU A 64 -15.80 -8.15 -6.16
CA GLU A 64 -16.43 -7.35 -5.11
C GLU A 64 -17.55 -8.14 -4.41
N THR A 65 -18.37 -8.86 -5.17
CA THR A 65 -19.45 -9.68 -4.60
C THR A 65 -18.91 -10.82 -3.75
N ALA A 66 -17.88 -11.53 -4.23
CA ALA A 66 -17.20 -12.57 -3.46
C ALA A 66 -16.58 -12.01 -2.18
N SER A 67 -15.90 -10.86 -2.27
CA SER A 67 -15.29 -10.20 -1.13
C SER A 67 -16.33 -9.77 -0.09
N ALA A 68 -17.42 -9.13 -0.54
CA ALA A 68 -18.52 -8.72 0.32
C ALA A 68 -19.17 -9.92 1.02
N ALA A 69 -19.43 -11.01 0.30
CA ALA A 69 -20.02 -12.22 0.88
C ALA A 69 -19.13 -12.80 2.00
N VAL A 70 -17.82 -12.94 1.75
CA VAL A 70 -16.88 -13.47 2.75
C VAL A 70 -16.76 -12.55 3.97
N ILE A 71 -16.67 -11.23 3.74
CA ILE A 71 -16.56 -10.24 4.82
C ILE A 71 -17.83 -10.25 5.68
N LEU A 72 -19.01 -10.25 5.07
CA LEU A 72 -20.28 -10.28 5.79
C LEU A 72 -20.46 -11.57 6.56
N LEU A 73 -20.14 -12.72 5.96
CA LEU A 73 -20.23 -14.01 6.62
C LEU A 73 -19.33 -14.07 7.86
N SER A 74 -18.07 -13.67 7.72
CA SER A 74 -17.14 -13.63 8.85
C SER A 74 -17.56 -12.63 9.92
N SER A 75 -18.11 -11.48 9.52
CA SER A 75 -18.65 -10.48 10.45
C SER A 75 -19.82 -11.05 11.25
N HIS A 76 -20.68 -11.84 10.61
CA HIS A 76 -21.80 -12.53 11.27
C HIS A 76 -21.32 -13.58 12.29
N PHE A 77 -20.21 -14.27 12.01
CA PHE A 77 -19.59 -15.21 12.95
C PHE A 77 -18.67 -14.54 13.99
N GLY A 78 -18.43 -13.23 13.89
CA GLY A 78 -17.55 -12.50 14.80
C GLY A 78 -16.06 -12.80 14.61
N TYR A 79 -15.66 -13.42 13.50
CA TYR A 79 -14.24 -13.71 13.23
C TYR A 79 -13.53 -12.51 12.63
N ALA A 80 -12.33 -12.23 13.15
CA ALA A 80 -11.42 -11.26 12.57
C ALA A 80 -10.74 -11.86 11.33
N LEU A 81 -10.81 -11.14 10.21
CA LEU A 81 -10.21 -11.56 8.95
C LEU A 81 -9.40 -10.42 8.31
N SER A 82 -8.50 -10.76 7.39
CA SER A 82 -7.77 -9.77 6.58
C SER A 82 -8.58 -9.42 5.32
N THR A 83 -9.17 -8.22 5.29
CA THR A 83 -9.91 -7.73 4.11
C THR A 83 -9.01 -7.62 2.88
N THR A 84 -7.71 -7.35 3.05
CA THR A 84 -6.74 -7.33 1.95
C THR A 84 -6.54 -8.71 1.32
N HIS A 85 -6.46 -9.77 2.13
CA HIS A 85 -6.35 -11.13 1.61
C HIS A 85 -7.62 -11.56 0.89
N VAL A 86 -8.79 -11.21 1.45
CA VAL A 86 -10.06 -11.51 0.81
C VAL A 86 -10.22 -10.77 -0.51
N ALA A 87 -9.98 -9.46 -0.54
CA ALA A 87 -10.07 -8.67 -1.77
C ALA A 87 -9.09 -9.18 -2.85
N THR A 88 -7.81 -9.35 -2.48
CA THR A 88 -6.78 -9.83 -3.42
C THR A 88 -7.09 -11.26 -3.90
N GLY A 89 -7.54 -12.14 -3.01
CA GLY A 89 -7.94 -13.52 -3.34
C GLY A 89 -9.14 -13.58 -4.26
N SER A 90 -10.17 -12.75 -4.03
CA SER A 90 -11.33 -12.64 -4.91
C SER A 90 -10.98 -12.12 -6.31
N ILE A 91 -10.06 -11.14 -6.39
CA ILE A 91 -9.53 -10.60 -7.66
C ILE A 91 -8.74 -11.67 -8.43
N LEU A 92 -7.86 -12.39 -7.74
CA LEU A 92 -7.13 -13.52 -8.33
C LEU A 92 -8.09 -14.61 -8.81
N GLY A 93 -9.08 -14.96 -7.99
CA GLY A 93 -10.09 -15.97 -8.31
C GLY A 93 -10.93 -15.61 -9.53
N SER A 94 -11.41 -14.36 -9.63
CA SER A 94 -12.16 -13.90 -10.81
C SER A 94 -11.27 -13.78 -12.06
N GLY A 95 -9.98 -13.49 -11.86
CA GLY A 95 -8.97 -13.42 -12.91
C GLY A 95 -8.62 -14.75 -13.55
N VAL A 96 -8.42 -15.80 -12.74
CA VAL A 96 -8.12 -17.17 -13.22
C VAL A 96 -9.28 -17.73 -14.06
N GLY A 97 -10.52 -17.33 -13.77
CA GLY A 97 -11.70 -17.75 -14.51
C GLY A 97 -11.89 -17.08 -15.88
N LYS A 98 -11.08 -16.06 -16.23
CA LYS A 98 -11.20 -15.32 -17.49
C LYS A 98 -10.52 -16.08 -18.64
N PRO A 99 -11.18 -16.26 -19.80
CA PRO A 99 -10.52 -16.78 -21.00
C PRO A 99 -9.35 -15.88 -21.41
N GLY A 100 -8.13 -16.43 -21.45
CA GLY A 100 -6.90 -15.65 -21.70
C GLY A 100 -6.42 -14.79 -20.53
N GLY A 101 -6.96 -14.99 -19.32
CA GLY A 101 -6.52 -14.28 -18.12
C GLY A 101 -5.13 -14.72 -17.66
N GLU A 102 -4.16 -13.82 -17.68
CA GLU A 102 -2.82 -14.05 -17.13
C GLU A 102 -2.70 -13.46 -15.73
N VAL A 103 -2.40 -14.32 -14.76
CA VAL A 103 -2.08 -13.91 -13.38
C VAL A 103 -0.58 -13.66 -13.28
N ARG A 104 -0.19 -12.45 -12.85
CA ARG A 104 1.20 -12.07 -12.64
C ARG A 104 1.71 -12.58 -11.29
N TRP A 105 2.02 -13.88 -11.20
CA TRP A 105 2.44 -14.56 -9.96
C TRP A 105 3.66 -13.92 -9.26
N GLY A 106 4.57 -13.28 -10.00
CA GLY A 106 5.68 -12.53 -9.42
C GLY A 106 5.23 -11.34 -8.56
N VAL A 107 4.16 -10.64 -8.97
CA VAL A 107 3.57 -9.55 -8.17
C VAL A 107 2.84 -10.12 -6.96
N ALA A 108 2.07 -11.20 -7.14
CA ALA A 108 1.39 -11.88 -6.04
C ALA A 108 2.37 -12.37 -4.96
N GLY A 109 3.51 -12.96 -5.36
CA GLY A 109 4.57 -13.39 -4.43
C GLY A 109 5.23 -12.23 -3.68
N ARG A 110 5.48 -11.10 -4.36
CA ARG A 110 5.96 -9.87 -3.71
C ARG A 110 4.97 -9.31 -2.70
N MET A 111 3.67 -9.40 -2.97
CA MET A 111 2.63 -9.00 -2.01
C MET A 111 2.59 -9.94 -0.81
N ALA A 112 2.64 -11.26 -1.04
CA ALA A 112 2.64 -12.26 0.04
C ALA A 112 3.85 -12.10 0.97
N THR A 113 5.04 -11.90 0.40
CA THR A 113 6.25 -11.63 1.19
C THR A 113 6.15 -10.32 1.96
N ALA A 114 5.60 -9.26 1.37
CA ALA A 114 5.33 -8.02 2.08
C ALA A 114 4.37 -8.23 3.27
N TRP A 115 3.28 -8.98 3.11
CA TRP A 115 2.35 -9.28 4.21
C TRP A 115 3.04 -10.00 5.36
N LEU A 116 3.88 -11.01 5.07
CA LEU A 116 4.64 -11.72 6.10
C LEU A 116 5.64 -10.81 6.83
N VAL A 117 6.30 -9.90 6.12
CA VAL A 117 7.29 -8.97 6.71
C VAL A 117 6.63 -7.85 7.51
N THR A 118 5.41 -7.44 7.15
CA THR A 118 4.72 -6.33 7.83
C THR A 118 4.38 -6.62 9.29
N LEU A 119 4.03 -7.86 9.65
CA LEU A 119 3.70 -8.21 11.03
C LEU A 119 4.90 -8.12 11.99
N PRO A 120 6.06 -8.74 11.70
CA PRO A 120 7.28 -8.55 12.49
C PRO A 120 7.73 -7.09 12.51
N ALA A 121 7.70 -6.41 11.37
CA ALA A 121 8.10 -5.00 11.29
C ALA A 121 7.23 -4.12 12.19
N ALA A 122 5.91 -4.32 12.19
CA ALA A 122 4.99 -3.61 13.07
C ALA A 122 5.28 -3.89 14.56
N GLY A 123 5.58 -5.15 14.90
CA GLY A 123 5.98 -5.54 16.26
C GLY A 123 7.27 -4.85 16.72
N VAL A 124 8.30 -4.83 15.86
CA VAL A 124 9.59 -4.18 16.14
C VAL A 124 9.42 -2.67 16.31
N VAL A 125 8.69 -2.01 15.40
CA VAL A 125 8.41 -0.57 15.49
C VAL A 125 7.62 -0.25 16.76
N GLY A 126 6.64 -1.08 17.12
CA GLY A 126 5.90 -0.97 18.38
C GLY A 126 6.80 -1.10 19.61
N ALA A 127 7.68 -2.10 19.63
CA ALA A 127 8.63 -2.32 20.71
C ALA A 127 9.61 -1.15 20.88
N ILE A 128 10.19 -0.64 19.78
CA ILE A 128 11.07 0.52 19.80
C ILE A 128 10.35 1.75 20.33
N THR A 129 9.12 1.99 19.87
CA THR A 129 8.32 3.14 20.33
C THR A 129 8.03 3.03 21.83
N TYR A 130 7.69 1.84 22.31
CA TYR A 130 7.48 1.60 23.73
C TYR A 130 8.73 1.88 24.56
N TRP A 131 9.90 1.36 24.13
CA TRP A 131 11.17 1.57 24.82
C TRP A 131 11.54 3.04 24.95
N ILE A 132 11.43 3.80 23.85
CA ILE A 132 11.72 5.25 23.83
C ILE A 132 10.81 5.99 24.81
N VAL A 133 9.50 5.68 24.81
CA VAL A 133 8.54 6.37 25.68
C VAL A 133 8.74 5.96 27.15
N HIS A 134 9.06 4.69 27.41
CA HIS A 134 9.27 4.16 28.76
C HIS A 134 10.54 4.72 29.41
N ASP A 135 11.66 4.74 28.68
CA ASP A 135 12.97 5.15 29.20
C ASP A 135 13.04 6.65 29.50
N ILE A 136 12.39 7.48 28.67
CA ILE A 136 12.33 8.94 28.90
C ILE A 136 11.41 9.27 30.08
N GLY A 137 10.27 8.55 30.17
CA GLY A 137 9.27 8.73 31.22
C GLY A 137 8.52 10.07 31.18
N GLY A 138 7.37 10.10 31.85
CA GLY A 138 6.56 11.31 32.04
C GLY A 138 5.99 11.94 30.75
N PHE A 139 5.59 13.20 30.85
CA PHE A 139 4.98 13.94 29.74
C PHE A 139 5.96 14.17 28.56
N VAL A 140 7.26 14.24 28.87
CA VAL A 140 8.33 14.42 27.87
C VAL A 140 8.41 13.21 26.94
N GLY A 141 8.34 11.99 27.47
CA GLY A 141 8.32 10.76 26.66
C GLY A 141 7.16 10.73 25.66
N ILE A 142 5.97 11.20 26.07
CA ILE A 142 4.78 11.27 25.19
C ILE A 142 4.98 12.29 24.07
N ILE A 143 5.48 13.49 24.38
CA ILE A 143 5.74 14.52 23.36
C ILE A 143 6.77 14.04 22.36
N VAL A 144 7.86 13.44 22.83
CA VAL A 144 8.93 12.92 21.97
C VAL A 144 8.40 11.79 21.08
N GLY A 145 7.66 10.84 21.65
CA GLY A 145 7.05 9.75 20.89
C GLY A 145 6.06 10.25 19.82
N PHE A 146 5.18 11.19 20.18
CA PHE A 146 4.23 11.78 19.24
C PHE A 146 4.94 12.60 18.15
N GLY A 147 5.94 13.41 18.52
CA GLY A 147 6.74 14.19 17.58
C GLY A 147 7.50 13.31 16.59
N LEU A 148 8.10 12.21 17.07
CA LEU A 148 8.79 11.23 16.24
C LEU A 148 7.82 10.52 15.28
N LEU A 149 6.63 10.15 15.74
CA LEU A 149 5.58 9.58 14.89
C LEU A 149 5.15 10.55 13.78
N VAL A 150 4.92 11.83 14.12
CA VAL A 150 4.58 12.86 13.13
C VAL A 150 5.71 13.07 12.13
N ALA A 151 6.96 13.15 12.59
CA ALA A 151 8.12 13.31 11.73
C ALA A 151 8.31 12.15 10.76
N ILE A 152 8.19 10.90 11.24
CA ILE A 152 8.29 9.70 10.39
C ILE A 152 7.13 9.66 9.40
N SER A 153 5.90 9.93 9.84
CA SER A 153 4.73 9.97 8.96
C SER A 153 4.88 11.03 7.87
N ALA A 154 5.35 12.23 8.23
CA ALA A 154 5.65 13.30 7.28
C ALA A 154 6.77 12.89 6.30
N ALA A 155 7.84 12.26 6.78
CA ALA A 155 8.92 11.77 5.92
C ALA A 155 8.43 10.70 4.93
N ILE A 156 7.58 9.77 5.38
CA ILE A 156 6.94 8.76 4.50
C ILE A 156 6.04 9.45 3.48
N TYR A 157 5.25 10.44 3.89
CA TYR A 157 4.37 11.19 3.00
C TYR A 157 5.13 11.98 1.94
N LEU A 158 6.20 12.67 2.34
CA LEU A 158 7.06 13.42 1.43
C LEU A 158 7.81 12.48 0.47
N ARG A 159 8.29 11.33 0.96
CA ARG A 159 8.90 10.29 0.11
C ARG A 159 7.87 9.69 -0.85
N SER A 160 6.65 9.49 -0.39
CA SER A 160 5.53 9.03 -1.20
C SER A 160 5.25 9.99 -2.35
N ARG A 161 5.35 11.32 -2.17
CA ARG A 161 5.11 12.27 -3.25
C ARG A 161 6.14 12.26 -4.41
N ARG A 162 7.24 11.50 -4.31
CA ARG A 162 8.29 11.47 -5.36
C ARG A 162 7.89 10.78 -6.67
N ALA A 163 6.91 9.88 -6.64
CA ALA A 163 6.37 9.21 -7.83
C ALA A 163 4.84 9.17 -7.76
N PRO A 164 4.15 10.29 -8.05
CA PRO A 164 2.71 10.41 -7.84
C PRO A 164 1.94 9.53 -8.83
N ILE A 165 1.03 8.70 -8.30
CA ILE A 165 0.03 8.00 -9.10
C ILE A 165 -1.30 8.72 -8.84
N ASN A 166 -1.89 9.28 -9.89
CA ASN A 166 -3.08 10.11 -9.86
C ASN A 166 -4.13 9.53 -10.82
N HIS A 167 -5.32 10.12 -10.85
CA HIS A 167 -6.40 9.72 -11.76
C HIS A 167 -6.02 9.76 -13.25
N GLU A 168 -5.04 10.60 -13.64
CA GLU A 168 -4.56 10.68 -15.02
C GLU A 168 -3.74 9.45 -15.44
N ASN A 169 -2.97 8.86 -14.52
CA ASN A 169 -2.02 7.77 -14.83
C ASN A 169 -2.40 6.43 -14.19
N VAL A 170 -3.46 6.36 -13.39
CA VAL A 170 -3.83 5.12 -12.69
C VAL A 170 -4.19 3.97 -13.66
N ASN A 171 -4.63 4.30 -14.88
CA ASN A 171 -5.10 3.35 -15.88
C ASN A 171 -4.06 2.99 -16.95
N ASP A 172 -2.88 3.59 -16.93
CA ASP A 172 -1.81 3.30 -17.89
C ASP A 172 -1.40 1.83 -17.80
N GLU A 173 -0.84 1.31 -18.89
CA GLU A 173 -0.43 -0.09 -18.95
C GLU A 173 0.61 -0.45 -17.88
N TRP A 174 0.59 -1.72 -17.50
CA TRP A 174 1.46 -2.23 -16.45
C TRP A 174 2.79 -2.71 -17.03
N GLU A 175 3.84 -1.92 -16.85
CA GLU A 175 5.21 -2.20 -17.30
C GLU A 175 6.04 -3.05 -16.30
N GLY A 176 5.40 -3.77 -15.38
CA GLY A 176 6.08 -4.69 -14.46
C GLY A 176 6.53 -4.07 -13.12
N SER A 177 6.40 -2.76 -12.94
CA SER A 177 6.74 -2.05 -11.71
C SER A 177 5.63 -1.10 -11.28
N LEU A 178 5.54 -0.84 -9.96
CA LEU A 178 4.56 0.08 -9.37
C LEU A 178 4.72 1.53 -9.84
N THR A 179 5.92 1.90 -10.27
CA THR A 179 6.28 3.26 -10.70
C THR A 179 6.79 3.30 -12.14
N ALA A 180 6.74 2.19 -12.87
CA ALA A 180 7.15 2.16 -14.26
C ALA A 180 6.21 3.05 -15.09
N GLY A 181 6.79 3.85 -15.99
CA GLY A 181 6.12 4.95 -16.69
C GLY A 181 5.99 6.27 -15.89
N VAL A 182 6.33 6.30 -14.59
CA VAL A 182 6.37 7.54 -13.78
C VAL A 182 7.83 7.95 -13.60
N GLY A 183 8.42 8.55 -14.63
CA GLY A 183 9.72 9.21 -14.50
C GLY A 183 9.60 10.35 -13.50
N GLY A 184 10.14 10.19 -12.30
CA GLY A 184 10.48 11.36 -11.49
C GLY A 184 11.57 12.16 -12.21
N PRO A 185 11.68 13.50 -12.00
CA PRO A 185 12.70 14.32 -12.70
C PRO A 185 14.13 13.79 -12.57
N ALA A 186 14.43 13.07 -11.48
CA ALA A 186 15.73 12.44 -11.24
C ALA A 186 15.97 11.15 -12.03
N GLU A 187 14.91 10.38 -12.32
CA GLU A 187 14.98 9.13 -13.07
C GLU A 187 14.97 9.41 -14.58
N GLU A 188 14.23 10.43 -15.00
CA GLU A 188 14.26 10.96 -16.36
C GLU A 188 15.61 11.64 -16.69
N ALA A 189 16.19 12.38 -15.73
CA ALA A 189 17.55 12.91 -15.86
C ALA A 189 18.61 11.80 -15.92
N ALA A 190 18.48 10.74 -15.10
CA ALA A 190 19.38 9.60 -15.14
C ALA A 190 19.25 8.80 -16.45
N ALA A 191 18.05 8.63 -16.98
CA ALA A 191 17.78 7.99 -18.27
C ALA A 191 18.29 8.83 -19.44
N THR A 192 18.16 10.17 -19.37
CA THR A 192 18.68 11.10 -20.38
C THR A 192 20.20 11.10 -20.40
N VAL A 193 20.85 11.06 -19.23
CA VAL A 193 22.32 10.94 -19.12
C VAL A 193 22.79 9.58 -19.65
N ALA A 194 22.10 8.48 -19.31
CA ALA A 194 22.42 7.15 -19.83
C ALA A 194 22.27 7.07 -21.36
N ALA A 195 21.23 7.69 -21.94
CA ALA A 195 21.02 7.77 -23.37
C ALA A 195 22.06 8.66 -24.07
N ALA A 196 22.48 9.77 -23.46
CA ALA A 196 23.54 10.63 -23.97
C ALA A 196 24.92 9.96 -23.97
N THR A 197 25.18 9.07 -23.00
CA THR A 197 26.43 8.27 -22.96
C THR A 197 26.42 7.06 -23.90
N ALA A 198 25.28 6.73 -24.52
CA ALA A 198 25.13 5.58 -25.40
C ALA A 198 25.20 5.94 -26.91
N SER A 199 25.57 7.19 -27.26
CA SER A 199 25.82 7.54 -28.66
C SER A 199 27.12 6.86 -29.16
N PRO A 200 27.09 6.07 -30.25
CA PRO A 200 28.26 5.39 -30.75
C PRO A 200 29.17 6.38 -31.49
N ASP A 201 30.19 6.87 -30.81
CA ASP A 201 31.32 7.55 -31.42
C ASP A 201 32.26 6.49 -32.02
N ALA A 202 31.82 5.85 -33.11
CA ALA A 202 32.60 4.83 -33.80
C ALA A 202 32.20 4.71 -35.27
N ASP A 203 32.27 5.78 -36.06
CA ASP A 203 32.28 5.61 -37.54
C ASP A 203 32.89 6.74 -38.39
N THR A 204 33.75 7.62 -37.84
CA THR A 204 34.35 8.73 -38.63
C THR A 204 35.88 8.74 -38.75
N VAL A 205 36.58 7.65 -38.41
CA VAL A 205 38.04 7.57 -38.61
C VAL A 205 38.44 6.25 -39.29
N GLY A 206 38.10 6.11 -40.58
CA GLY A 206 38.47 4.89 -41.31
C GLY A 206 38.35 4.91 -42.84
N ARG A 207 38.10 6.06 -43.47
CA ARG A 207 37.97 6.16 -44.95
C ARG A 207 38.76 7.32 -45.56
N GLN A 208 40.01 7.45 -45.17
CA GLN A 208 40.98 8.29 -45.89
C GLN A 208 42.34 7.60 -45.88
N TYR A 209 42.52 6.58 -46.73
CA TYR A 209 43.75 6.23 -47.45
C TYR A 209 43.63 4.80 -47.99
N ARG A 210 43.40 4.65 -49.30
CA ARG A 210 44.30 3.85 -50.14
C ARG A 210 44.06 4.15 -51.62
N PRO A 211 45.14 4.40 -52.40
CA PRO A 211 45.10 4.65 -53.83
C PRO A 211 44.80 3.40 -54.65
#